data_AF-A0A1Q9XQF7-F1
#
_entry.id   AF-A0A1Q9XQF7-F1
#
_cell.length_a   1.000
_cell.length_b   1.000
_cell.length_c   1.000
_cell.angle_alpha   90.00
_cell.angle_beta   90.00
_cell.angle_gamma   90.00
#
_symmetry.space_group_name_H-M   'P 1'
#
loop_
_entity.id
_entity.type
_entity.pdbx_description
1 polymer ?
#
loop_
_entity_poly.entity_id
_entity_poly.type
_entity_poly.pdbx_seq_one_letter_code
_entity_poly.pdbx_strand_id
1 'polypeptide(L)'
;MFKQLLAYRNLLLILFVLNSACFFLTDDKKAGIPYLRELWLLGLLGASGALFLVWKRIYQSKTSLWIIFMGLALPVVSAIMAELNFDQPFIYGLLEERRSFAYLVFFPALFLMIKTAPTQKHLENFFLYSGLTCAFIGYCYFFKIIPENASLSFTMDAKDAGDALLRPDRYRIGSSYVTICAFMLMYSMKERISLPKVFALLFFASYLWLVLQTRQTMIIWCLAGLWIFRDRIDSLLKLGLLAATILVVSFFMFPEFYYAQFDKFQALLDEATTGPGVRDNTTAIIIGAVADNMYIGMGSLSLQWKGGFGALYNPHFYLSDVGIFGVYYRYGFLTPLIALIFYFGYLRIMKRCPEKGPLLSAFQLIFWFQMLNMFLSNSLMYGGDILGIGAACFLYYSRAYAAQASPTREIRGTRHDPIQYRNHQLE
;
A
#
# COMPACT_ATOMS: atom_id res chain seq x y z
N MET A 1 25.11 22.05 2.11
CA MET A 1 23.97 21.31 2.69
C MET A 1 22.72 21.32 1.79
N PHE A 2 22.11 22.47 1.48
CA PHE A 2 20.83 22.51 0.73
C PHE A 2 20.91 21.90 -0.70
N LYS A 3 21.98 22.17 -1.45
CA LYS A 3 22.21 21.55 -2.78
C LYS A 3 22.37 20.02 -2.73
N GLN A 4 22.91 19.48 -1.62
CA GLN A 4 23.05 18.04 -1.44
C GLN A 4 21.71 17.40 -1.06
N LEU A 5 20.90 18.07 -0.22
CA LEU A 5 19.53 17.66 0.08
C LEU A 5 18.64 17.61 -1.17
N LEU A 6 18.81 18.57 -2.08
CA LEU A 6 18.08 18.65 -3.36
C LEU A 6 18.63 17.73 -4.46
N ALA A 7 19.66 16.93 -4.17
CA ALA A 7 20.09 15.91 -5.13
C ALA A 7 18.95 14.93 -5.40
N TYR A 8 18.67 14.63 -6.67
CA TYR A 8 17.53 13.77 -7.05
C TYR A 8 17.50 12.43 -6.31
N ARG A 9 18.69 11.88 -5.96
CA ARG A 9 18.83 10.63 -5.21
C ARG A 9 18.27 10.75 -3.79
N ASN A 10 18.56 11.86 -3.13
CA ASN A 10 18.08 12.13 -1.78
C ASN A 10 16.58 12.45 -1.80
N LEU A 11 16.12 13.19 -2.82
CA LEU A 11 14.69 13.42 -3.03
C LEU A 11 13.92 12.11 -3.25
N LEU A 12 14.50 11.14 -3.95
CA LEU A 12 13.88 9.83 -4.16
C LEU A 12 13.76 9.04 -2.85
N LEU A 13 14.80 9.07 -2.01
CA LEU A 13 14.74 8.47 -0.67
C LEU A 13 13.69 9.16 0.21
N ILE A 14 13.68 10.49 0.24
CA ILE A 14 12.69 11.28 0.99
C ILE A 14 11.27 10.95 0.51
N LEU A 15 11.06 10.83 -0.80
CA LEU A 15 9.77 10.43 -1.36
C LEU A 15 9.33 9.06 -0.84
N PHE A 16 10.23 8.07 -0.77
CA PHE A 16 9.88 6.75 -0.25
C PHE A 16 9.62 6.74 1.26
N VAL A 17 10.38 7.51 2.04
CA VAL A 17 10.17 7.63 3.50
C VAL A 17 8.86 8.35 3.81
N LEU A 18 8.54 9.43 3.10
CA LEU A 18 7.26 10.13 3.33
C LEU A 18 6.07 9.28 2.86
N ASN A 19 6.19 8.62 1.71
CA ASN A 19 5.15 7.72 1.20
C ASN A 19 4.96 6.48 2.08
N SER A 20 5.93 6.11 2.91
CA SER A 20 5.78 4.99 3.86
C SER A 20 4.87 5.28 5.05
N ALA A 21 4.30 6.49 5.12
CA ALA A 21 3.37 6.91 6.16
C ALA A 21 3.94 6.82 7.58
N CYS A 22 5.27 6.81 7.73
CA CYS A 22 5.92 6.65 9.03
C CYS A 22 5.62 7.79 10.02
N PHE A 23 5.28 8.96 9.49
CA PHE A 23 4.94 10.16 10.25
C PHE A 23 3.47 10.54 10.15
N PHE A 24 2.64 9.79 9.41
CA PHE A 24 1.23 10.16 9.25
C PHE A 24 0.44 9.80 10.50
N LEU A 25 -0.48 10.68 10.89
CA LEU A 25 -1.41 10.42 11.97
C LEU A 25 -2.19 9.12 11.70
N THR A 26 -2.13 8.15 12.63
CA THR A 26 -2.93 6.93 12.57
C THR A 26 -4.32 7.18 13.14
N ASP A 27 -5.33 6.58 12.50
CA ASP A 27 -6.73 6.82 12.85
C ASP A 27 -7.08 6.16 14.21
N ASP A 28 -6.33 5.13 14.63
CA ASP A 28 -6.59 4.29 15.82
C ASP A 28 -5.97 4.82 17.13
N LYS A 29 -4.74 5.35 17.07
CA LYS A 29 -3.95 5.72 18.26
C LYS A 29 -3.46 7.16 18.24
N LYS A 30 -3.94 7.97 17.28
CA LYS A 30 -3.50 9.36 17.08
C LYS A 30 -1.97 9.49 17.08
N ALA A 31 -1.25 8.47 16.61
CA ALA A 31 0.20 8.44 16.55
C ALA A 31 0.64 9.05 15.22
N GLY A 32 1.56 10.01 15.24
CA GLY A 32 2.04 10.71 14.05
C GLY A 32 1.77 12.22 14.07
N ILE A 33 2.03 12.87 12.94
CA ILE A 33 1.91 14.32 12.79
C ILE A 33 0.55 14.65 12.17
N PRO A 34 -0.29 15.47 12.81
CA PRO A 34 -1.59 15.87 12.29
C PRO A 34 -1.46 16.58 10.93
N TYR A 35 -2.42 16.34 10.04
CA TYR A 35 -2.49 16.93 8.69
C TYR A 35 -1.30 16.64 7.75
N LEU A 36 -0.29 15.88 8.18
CA LEU A 36 0.88 15.60 7.35
C LEU A 36 0.51 14.72 6.14
N ARG A 37 -0.44 13.79 6.31
CA ARG A 37 -0.96 12.97 5.21
C ARG A 37 -1.63 13.85 4.15
N GLU A 38 -2.48 14.78 4.59
CA GLU A 38 -3.20 15.71 3.72
C GLU A 38 -2.22 16.64 2.99
N LEU A 39 -1.23 17.19 3.69
CA LEU A 39 -0.15 17.98 3.08
C LEU A 39 0.67 17.17 2.08
N TRP A 40 0.99 15.92 2.40
CA TRP A 40 1.67 15.00 1.48
C TRP A 40 0.87 14.75 0.21
N LEU A 41 -0.42 14.44 0.34
CA LEU A 41 -1.31 14.19 -0.80
C LEU A 41 -1.48 15.46 -1.66
N LEU A 42 -1.61 16.64 -1.04
CA LEU A 42 -1.64 17.91 -1.74
C LEU A 42 -0.32 18.15 -2.51
N GLY A 43 0.82 17.85 -1.88
CA GLY A 43 2.13 17.90 -2.52
C GLY A 43 2.25 16.94 -3.71
N LEU A 44 1.72 15.72 -3.60
CA LEU A 44 1.68 14.75 -4.70
C LEU A 44 0.79 15.23 -5.86
N LEU A 45 -0.38 15.79 -5.56
CA LEU A 45 -1.27 16.38 -6.56
C LEU A 45 -0.58 17.54 -7.29
N GLY A 46 0.00 18.47 -6.54
CA GLY A 46 0.73 19.62 -7.09
C GLY A 46 1.94 19.20 -7.94
N ALA A 47 2.77 18.28 -7.44
CA ALA A 47 3.92 17.76 -8.17
C ALA A 47 3.50 17.00 -9.44
N SER A 48 2.45 16.19 -9.36
CA SER A 48 1.93 15.46 -10.52
C SER A 48 1.31 16.40 -11.55
N GLY A 49 0.60 17.44 -11.11
CA GLY A 49 0.07 18.49 -11.98
C GLY A 49 1.18 19.31 -12.66
N ALA A 50 2.23 19.70 -11.93
CA ALA A 50 3.39 20.38 -12.50
C ALA A 50 4.11 19.50 -13.53
N LEU A 51 4.32 18.22 -13.21
CA LEU A 51 4.85 17.25 -14.17
C LEU A 51 3.92 17.09 -15.38
N PHE A 52 2.59 17.21 -15.20
CA PHE A 52 1.61 17.12 -16.29
C PHE A 52 1.82 18.22 -17.34
N LEU A 53 2.06 19.44 -16.87
CA LEU A 53 2.30 20.59 -17.73
C LEU A 53 3.64 20.50 -18.48
N VAL A 54 4.68 19.99 -17.81
CA VAL A 54 6.06 19.99 -18.34
C VAL A 54 6.40 18.71 -19.12
N TRP A 55 5.83 17.56 -18.77
CA TRP A 55 6.28 16.24 -19.23
C TRP A 55 5.30 15.54 -20.18
N LYS A 56 4.79 16.26 -21.19
CA LYS A 56 3.70 15.82 -22.09
C LYS A 56 3.83 14.39 -22.65
N ARG A 57 5.05 13.92 -22.96
CA ARG A 57 5.29 12.60 -23.57
C ARG A 57 4.98 11.42 -22.64
N ILE A 58 5.07 11.58 -21.31
CA ILE A 58 4.84 10.43 -20.42
C ILE A 58 3.36 10.04 -20.32
N TYR A 59 2.47 11.03 -20.43
CA TYR A 59 1.02 10.88 -20.30
C TYR A 59 0.37 10.13 -21.47
N GLN A 60 1.10 9.96 -22.58
CA GLN A 60 0.67 9.14 -23.70
C GLN A 60 0.85 7.64 -23.44
N SER A 61 1.53 7.25 -22.35
CA SER A 61 1.72 5.83 -22.03
C SER A 61 0.45 5.22 -21.44
N LYS A 62 0.13 3.99 -21.87
CA LYS A 62 -1.00 3.20 -21.32
C LYS A 62 -0.94 3.09 -19.78
N THR A 63 0.28 3.00 -19.21
CA THR A 63 0.51 2.98 -17.77
C THR A 63 0.14 4.29 -17.09
N SER A 64 0.51 5.44 -17.66
CA SER A 64 0.14 6.74 -17.09
C SER A 64 -1.36 7.00 -17.14
N LEU A 65 -2.03 6.58 -18.23
CA LEU A 65 -3.50 6.64 -18.32
C LEU A 65 -4.16 5.75 -17.28
N TRP A 66 -3.62 4.54 -17.04
CA TRP A 66 -4.08 3.67 -15.96
C TRP A 66 -3.93 4.34 -14.58
N ILE A 67 -2.80 4.99 -14.30
CA ILE A 67 -2.61 5.74 -13.05
C ILE A 67 -3.59 6.91 -12.91
N ILE A 68 -3.84 7.67 -13.97
CA ILE A 68 -4.82 8.77 -13.96
C ILE A 68 -6.24 8.22 -13.74
N PHE A 69 -6.58 7.11 -14.36
CA PHE A 69 -7.86 6.45 -14.16
C PHE A 69 -8.05 6.05 -12.68
N MET A 70 -7.08 5.33 -12.11
CA MET A 70 -7.14 4.88 -10.71
C MET A 70 -7.07 6.03 -9.69
N GLY A 71 -6.18 7.00 -9.93
CA GLY A 71 -5.85 8.04 -8.96
C GLY A 71 -6.69 9.32 -9.09
N LEU A 72 -7.39 9.56 -10.19
CA LEU A 72 -8.19 10.78 -10.40
C LEU A 72 -9.62 10.47 -10.86
N ALA A 73 -9.78 9.69 -11.93
CA ALA A 73 -11.11 9.48 -12.52
C ALA A 73 -12.06 8.76 -11.54
N LEU A 74 -11.59 7.67 -10.92
CA LEU A 74 -12.37 6.90 -9.95
C LEU A 74 -12.83 7.73 -8.73
N PRO A 75 -11.93 8.45 -8.01
CA PRO A 75 -12.32 9.35 -6.93
C PRO A 75 -13.34 10.42 -7.32
N VAL A 76 -13.17 11.03 -8.50
CA VAL A 76 -14.09 12.06 -9.00
C VAL A 76 -15.46 11.47 -9.26
N VAL A 77 -15.53 10.30 -9.90
CA VAL A 77 -16.81 9.60 -10.15
C VAL A 77 -17.47 9.24 -8.82
N SER A 78 -16.73 8.71 -7.84
CA SER A 78 -17.28 8.38 -6.51
C SER A 78 -17.83 9.63 -5.79
N ALA A 79 -17.13 10.76 -5.89
CA ALA A 79 -17.58 12.02 -5.30
C ALA A 79 -18.84 12.58 -5.97
N ILE A 80 -18.94 12.51 -7.30
CA ILE A 80 -20.15 12.89 -8.05
C ILE A 80 -21.32 11.99 -7.66
N MET A 81 -21.11 10.68 -7.55
CA MET A 81 -22.18 9.76 -7.14
C MET A 81 -22.65 10.05 -5.71
N ALA A 82 -21.75 10.42 -4.80
CA ALA A 82 -22.14 10.79 -3.44
C ALA A 82 -22.97 12.09 -3.41
N GLU A 83 -22.66 13.05 -4.28
CA GLU A 83 -23.45 14.28 -4.44
C GLU A 83 -24.84 13.98 -4.98
N LEU A 84 -24.94 13.14 -6.02
CA LEU A 84 -26.22 12.80 -6.65
C LEU A 84 -27.14 11.95 -5.77
N ASN A 85 -26.59 11.02 -4.97
CA ASN A 85 -27.40 10.11 -4.16
C ASN A 85 -27.71 10.65 -2.75
N PHE A 86 -26.89 11.56 -2.23
CA PHE A 86 -26.99 11.99 -0.83
C PHE A 86 -26.96 13.51 -0.64
N ASP A 87 -26.84 14.33 -1.69
CA ASP A 87 -26.62 15.79 -1.57
C ASP A 87 -25.34 16.15 -0.79
N GLN A 88 -24.36 15.24 -0.75
CA GLN A 88 -23.06 15.53 -0.17
C GLN A 88 -22.27 16.47 -1.10
N PRO A 89 -21.79 17.64 -0.64
CA PRO A 89 -20.98 18.50 -1.48
C PRO A 89 -19.73 17.77 -2.00
N PHE A 90 -19.45 17.94 -3.29
CA PHE A 90 -18.36 17.28 -4.02
C PHE A 90 -17.02 17.23 -3.28
N ILE A 91 -16.64 18.32 -2.61
CA ILE A 91 -15.36 18.44 -1.88
C ILE A 91 -15.26 17.41 -0.75
N TYR A 92 -16.34 17.16 -0.01
CA TYR A 92 -16.36 16.14 1.05
C TYR A 92 -16.20 14.74 0.45
N GLY A 93 -16.81 14.48 -0.71
CA GLY A 93 -16.62 13.21 -1.45
C GLY A 93 -15.17 13.00 -1.88
N LEU A 94 -14.53 14.03 -2.44
CA LEU A 94 -13.11 13.95 -2.81
C LEU A 94 -12.19 13.75 -1.60
N LEU A 95 -12.48 14.42 -0.47
CA LEU A 95 -11.72 14.23 0.76
C LEU A 95 -11.89 12.82 1.31
N GLU A 96 -13.06 12.20 1.17
CA GLU A 96 -13.27 10.81 1.56
C GLU A 96 -12.41 9.85 0.70
N GLU A 97 -12.35 10.10 -0.60
CA GLU A 97 -11.59 9.29 -1.56
C GLU A 97 -10.09 9.62 -1.60
N ARG A 98 -9.59 10.49 -0.71
CA ARG A 98 -8.22 11.05 -0.76
C ARG A 98 -7.10 10.03 -0.82
N ARG A 99 -7.31 8.82 -0.27
CA ARG A 99 -6.31 7.74 -0.30
C ARG A 99 -6.00 7.24 -1.72
N SER A 100 -6.95 7.36 -2.65
CA SER A 100 -6.75 7.04 -4.06
C SER A 100 -5.78 8.01 -4.76
N PHE A 101 -5.64 9.25 -4.29
CA PHE A 101 -4.63 10.17 -4.84
C PHE A 101 -3.20 9.68 -4.62
N ALA A 102 -2.98 8.73 -3.70
CA ALA A 102 -1.66 8.13 -3.50
C ALA A 102 -1.13 7.41 -4.76
N TYR A 103 -1.99 6.95 -5.68
CA TYR A 103 -1.54 6.41 -6.98
C TYR A 103 -0.68 7.40 -7.77
N LEU A 104 -0.90 8.70 -7.60
CA LEU A 104 -0.18 9.75 -8.30
C LEU A 104 1.30 9.84 -7.92
N VAL A 105 1.71 9.22 -6.80
CA VAL A 105 3.13 9.06 -6.44
C VAL A 105 3.97 8.45 -7.58
N PHE A 106 3.32 7.69 -8.48
CA PHE A 106 3.90 7.17 -9.71
C PHE A 106 4.67 8.24 -10.50
N PHE A 107 4.13 9.44 -10.68
CA PHE A 107 4.73 10.47 -11.53
C PHE A 107 6.04 11.03 -10.95
N PRO A 108 6.07 11.58 -9.72
CA PRO A 108 7.32 12.04 -9.12
C PRO A 108 8.31 10.89 -8.88
N ALA A 109 7.86 9.70 -8.49
CA ALA A 109 8.75 8.54 -8.35
C ALA A 109 9.44 8.20 -9.68
N LEU A 110 8.69 8.09 -10.77
CA LEU A 110 9.22 7.79 -12.10
C LEU A 110 10.16 8.89 -12.60
N PHE A 111 9.80 10.16 -12.42
CA PHE A 111 10.66 11.29 -12.77
C PHE A 111 12.00 11.22 -12.04
N LEU A 112 11.97 11.04 -10.71
CA LEU A 112 13.18 10.96 -9.90
C LEU A 112 14.02 9.73 -10.26
N MET A 113 13.41 8.57 -10.53
CA MET A 113 14.13 7.39 -11.00
C MET A 113 14.83 7.63 -12.35
N ILE A 114 14.19 8.30 -13.31
CA ILE A 114 14.83 8.63 -14.59
C ILE A 114 16.00 9.60 -14.38
N LYS A 115 15.87 10.58 -13.48
CA LYS A 115 16.95 11.54 -13.20
C LYS A 115 18.09 10.96 -12.39
N THR A 116 17.83 9.95 -11.56
CA THR A 116 18.84 9.30 -10.72
C THR A 116 19.49 8.08 -11.36
N ALA A 117 18.83 7.48 -12.35
CA ALA A 117 19.21 6.24 -12.98
C ALA A 117 19.63 5.14 -11.97
N PRO A 118 18.80 4.81 -10.95
CA PRO A 118 19.20 3.91 -9.90
C PRO A 118 19.22 2.47 -10.41
N THR A 119 20.10 1.65 -9.84
CA THR A 119 20.05 0.19 -10.00
C THR A 119 19.02 -0.40 -9.04
N GLN A 120 18.56 -1.64 -9.30
CA GLN A 120 17.58 -2.31 -8.41
C GLN A 120 18.07 -2.37 -6.96
N LYS A 121 19.35 -2.64 -6.74
CA LYS A 121 19.98 -2.65 -5.41
C LYS A 121 19.92 -1.29 -4.70
N HIS A 122 20.01 -0.17 -5.43
CA HIS A 122 19.86 1.14 -4.82
C HIS A 122 18.43 1.36 -4.31
N LEU A 123 17.42 0.97 -5.09
CA LEU A 123 16.02 1.07 -4.65
C LEU A 123 15.70 0.10 -3.51
N GLU A 124 16.24 -1.12 -3.55
CA GLU A 124 16.14 -2.09 -2.44
C GLU A 124 16.61 -1.47 -1.12
N ASN A 125 17.76 -0.79 -1.14
CA ASN A 125 18.27 -0.10 0.05
C ASN A 125 17.36 1.04 0.49
N PHE A 126 16.80 1.83 -0.43
CA PHE A 126 15.86 2.91 -0.07
C PHE A 126 14.58 2.37 0.56
N PHE A 127 14.04 1.27 0.03
CA PHE A 127 12.89 0.58 0.61
C PHE A 127 13.24 0.03 1.99
N LEU A 128 14.39 -0.65 2.13
CA LEU A 128 14.85 -1.19 3.41
C LEU A 128 14.99 -0.10 4.47
N TYR A 129 15.62 1.03 4.14
CA TYR A 129 15.74 2.17 5.06
C TYR A 129 14.36 2.72 5.44
N SER A 130 13.46 2.89 4.46
CA SER A 130 12.10 3.37 4.75
C SER A 130 11.34 2.41 5.68
N GLY A 131 11.42 1.10 5.43
CA GLY A 131 10.81 0.07 6.27
C GLY A 131 11.41 0.03 7.69
N LEU A 132 12.73 0.11 7.81
CA LEU A 132 13.42 0.18 9.11
C LEU A 132 13.02 1.44 9.88
N THR A 133 12.93 2.59 9.23
CA THR A 133 12.43 3.83 9.84
C THR A 133 10.99 3.69 10.33
N CYS A 134 10.10 3.06 9.55
CA CYS A 134 8.72 2.79 9.98
C CYS A 134 8.68 1.94 11.25
N ALA A 135 9.38 0.81 11.24
CA ALA A 135 9.39 -0.12 12.36
C ALA A 135 10.04 0.52 13.61
N PHE A 136 11.12 1.28 13.44
CA PHE A 136 11.76 2.03 14.53
C PHE A 136 10.80 3.04 15.17
N ILE A 137 10.17 3.90 14.37
CA ILE A 137 9.19 4.89 14.88
C ILE A 137 8.01 4.19 15.55
N GLY A 138 7.50 3.12 14.95
CA GLY A 138 6.41 2.34 15.54
C GLY A 138 6.79 1.71 16.88
N TYR A 139 8.03 1.23 17.04
CA TYR A 139 8.54 0.80 18.34
C TYR A 139 8.67 1.95 19.34
N CYS A 140 9.07 3.15 18.91
CA CYS A 140 9.11 4.31 19.79
C CYS A 140 7.71 4.66 20.35
N TYR A 141 6.64 4.52 19.56
CA TYR A 141 5.27 4.64 20.07
C TYR A 141 4.88 3.48 20.98
N PHE A 142 5.17 2.24 20.57
CA PHE A 142 4.87 1.04 21.36
C PHE A 142 5.49 1.09 22.76
N PHE A 143 6.76 1.53 22.87
CA PHE A 143 7.46 1.71 24.14
C PHE A 143 7.15 3.04 24.84
N LYS A 144 6.19 3.83 24.32
CA LYS A 144 5.78 5.14 24.87
C LYS A 144 6.94 6.15 24.99
N ILE A 145 7.97 6.00 24.14
CA ILE A 145 9.06 6.98 24.00
C ILE A 145 8.53 8.24 23.33
N ILE A 146 7.65 8.06 22.32
CA ILE A 146 6.92 9.16 21.69
C ILE A 146 5.49 9.14 22.25
N PRO A 147 4.99 10.24 22.84
CA PRO A 147 3.63 10.31 23.33
C PRO A 147 2.60 10.40 22.19
N GLU A 148 1.41 9.88 22.41
CA GLU A 148 0.26 10.07 21.51
C GLU A 148 -0.27 11.52 21.57
N ASN A 149 -0.94 11.97 20.52
CA ASN A 149 -1.53 13.31 20.50
C ASN A 149 -2.77 13.40 21.41
N ALA A 150 -2.63 14.07 22.56
CA ALA A 150 -3.69 14.20 23.56
C ALA A 150 -4.79 15.23 23.21
N SER A 151 -4.48 16.24 22.40
CA SER A 151 -5.32 17.45 22.22
C SER A 151 -6.20 17.46 20.96
N LEU A 152 -6.18 16.40 20.15
CA LEU A 152 -6.95 16.35 18.91
C LEU A 152 -8.34 15.77 19.16
N SER A 153 -9.36 16.64 19.19
CA SER A 153 -10.77 16.28 19.17
C SER A 153 -11.26 16.06 17.74
N PHE A 154 -10.68 15.10 17.03
CA PHE A 154 -11.43 14.51 15.91
C PHE A 154 -12.52 13.63 16.51
N THR A 155 -13.68 13.55 15.85
CA THR A 155 -14.67 12.49 16.10
C THR A 155 -13.94 11.15 15.99
N MET A 156 -13.56 10.58 17.13
CA MET A 156 -13.04 9.22 17.19
C MET A 156 -14.17 8.32 16.69
N ASP A 157 -13.84 7.36 15.84
CA ASP A 157 -14.82 6.35 15.41
C ASP A 157 -15.47 5.76 16.67
N ALA A 158 -16.80 5.65 16.70
CA ALA A 158 -17.52 5.15 17.88
C ALA A 158 -17.04 3.74 18.30
N LYS A 159 -16.45 3.00 17.36
CA LYS A 159 -15.79 1.71 17.58
C LYS A 159 -14.52 1.80 18.45
N ASP A 160 -13.80 2.91 18.37
CA ASP A 160 -12.58 3.17 19.14
C ASP A 160 -12.85 3.92 20.45
N ALA A 161 -14.12 4.28 20.71
CA ALA A 161 -14.58 4.98 21.92
C ALA A 161 -14.94 4.04 23.09
N GLY A 162 -14.82 2.72 22.93
CA GLY A 162 -15.11 1.74 23.98
C GLY A 162 -13.92 1.45 24.91
N ASP A 163 -14.20 1.23 26.19
CA ASP A 163 -13.20 0.98 27.26
C ASP A 163 -12.40 -0.34 27.12
N ALA A 164 -12.74 -1.20 26.15
CA ALA A 164 -12.08 -2.48 25.92
C ALA A 164 -11.57 -2.58 24.47
N LEU A 165 -10.58 -1.76 24.11
CA LEU A 165 -9.82 -1.99 22.89
C LEU A 165 -9.13 -3.36 23.00
N LEU A 166 -9.63 -4.37 22.27
CA LEU A 166 -9.03 -5.71 22.19
C LEU A 166 -7.55 -5.70 21.74
N ARG A 167 -7.06 -4.57 21.21
CA ARG A 167 -5.66 -4.35 20.79
C ARG A 167 -5.19 -2.95 21.21
N PRO A 168 -4.90 -2.73 22.50
CA PRO A 168 -4.56 -1.41 23.00
C PRO A 168 -3.17 -0.93 22.53
N ASP A 169 -2.29 -1.85 22.13
CA ASP A 169 -0.90 -1.56 21.76
C ASP A 169 -0.64 -1.52 20.25
N ARG A 170 -1.71 -1.47 19.44
CA ARG A 170 -1.62 -1.57 17.99
C ARG A 170 -1.35 -0.22 17.34
N TYR A 171 -0.23 -0.09 16.64
CA TYR A 171 0.09 1.10 15.84
C TYR A 171 0.30 0.71 14.38
N ARG A 172 -0.59 1.17 13.48
CA ARG A 172 -0.53 0.84 12.04
C ARG A 172 0.43 1.75 11.26
N ILE A 173 1.71 1.74 11.62
CA ILE A 173 2.72 2.59 10.97
C ILE A 173 3.48 1.80 9.90
N GLY A 174 3.41 2.24 8.64
CA GLY A 174 4.21 1.70 7.53
C GLY A 174 4.03 0.21 7.22
N SER A 175 2.87 -0.39 7.52
CA SER A 175 2.60 -1.82 7.36
C SER A 175 2.93 -2.38 5.97
N SER A 176 2.60 -1.62 4.92
CA SER A 176 2.86 -2.00 3.53
C SER A 176 4.37 -2.03 3.20
N TYR A 177 5.14 -1.06 3.70
CA TYR A 177 6.59 -1.01 3.50
C TYR A 177 7.32 -2.09 4.27
N VAL A 178 6.90 -2.36 5.51
CA VAL A 178 7.44 -3.47 6.30
C VAL A 178 7.19 -4.81 5.58
N THR A 179 6.00 -5.00 5.01
CA THR A 179 5.68 -6.20 4.22
C THR A 179 6.53 -6.33 2.96
N ILE A 180 6.70 -5.25 2.19
CA ILE A 180 7.61 -5.24 1.02
C ILE A 180 9.02 -5.61 1.44
N CYS A 181 9.53 -5.01 2.51
CA CYS A 181 10.88 -5.25 2.99
C CYS A 181 11.08 -6.70 3.43
N ALA A 182 10.11 -7.29 4.15
CA ALA A 182 10.14 -8.69 4.53
C ALA A 182 10.21 -9.60 3.30
N PHE A 183 9.35 -9.36 2.30
CA PHE A 183 9.31 -10.17 1.08
C PHE A 183 10.59 -10.01 0.26
N MET A 184 11.07 -8.78 0.11
CA MET A 184 12.33 -8.47 -0.56
C MET A 184 13.51 -9.17 0.13
N LEU A 185 13.58 -9.14 1.46
CA LEU A 185 14.61 -9.84 2.22
C LEU A 185 14.52 -11.35 2.01
N MET A 186 13.32 -11.94 2.08
CA MET A 186 13.11 -13.37 1.81
C MET A 186 13.57 -13.77 0.40
N TYR A 187 13.17 -13.02 -0.65
CA TYR A 187 13.65 -13.26 -2.01
C TYR A 187 15.17 -13.14 -2.11
N SER A 188 15.77 -12.15 -1.46
CA SER A 188 17.23 -11.96 -1.49
C SER A 188 17.99 -13.03 -0.68
N MET A 189 17.33 -13.72 0.24
CA MET A 189 17.88 -14.85 1.03
C MET A 189 17.63 -16.19 0.35
N LYS A 190 16.71 -16.27 -0.62
CA LYS A 190 16.50 -17.46 -1.44
C LYS A 190 17.81 -17.94 -2.07
N GLU A 191 18.65 -17.01 -2.52
CA GLU A 191 19.95 -17.31 -3.13
C GLU A 191 21.03 -17.57 -2.07
N ARG A 192 21.20 -16.64 -1.12
CA ARG A 192 22.22 -16.68 -0.07
C ARG A 192 21.69 -16.16 1.26
N ILE A 193 21.70 -17.02 2.28
CA ILE A 193 21.37 -16.65 3.65
C ILE A 193 22.49 -15.78 4.23
N SER A 194 22.12 -14.69 4.89
CA SER A 194 23.02 -13.69 5.47
C SER A 194 22.50 -13.29 6.83
N LEU A 195 23.36 -13.33 7.85
CA LEU A 195 22.97 -13.04 9.24
C LEU A 195 22.33 -11.64 9.41
N PRO A 196 22.86 -10.54 8.83
CA PRO A 196 22.18 -9.24 8.84
C PRO A 196 20.77 -9.26 8.27
N LYS A 197 20.53 -10.01 7.19
CA LYS A 197 19.20 -10.11 6.56
C LYS A 197 18.23 -10.91 7.42
N VAL A 198 18.71 -11.97 8.09
CA VAL A 198 17.92 -12.73 9.06
C VAL A 198 17.53 -11.84 10.24
N PHE A 199 18.47 -11.07 10.81
CA PHE A 199 18.14 -10.12 11.88
C PHE A 199 17.14 -9.06 11.44
N ALA A 200 17.29 -8.48 10.24
CA ALA A 200 16.34 -7.52 9.71
C ALA A 200 14.94 -8.15 9.50
N LEU A 201 14.87 -9.39 9.01
CA LEU A 201 13.60 -10.11 8.86
C LEU A 201 12.96 -10.42 10.22
N LEU A 202 13.74 -10.85 11.21
CA LEU A 202 13.25 -11.08 12.57
C LEU A 202 12.75 -9.79 13.22
N PHE A 203 13.43 -8.67 13.00
CA PHE A 203 12.99 -7.35 13.46
C PHE A 203 11.64 -6.94 12.82
N PHE A 204 11.47 -7.18 11.52
CA PHE A 204 10.18 -6.94 10.86
C PHE A 204 9.09 -7.91 11.32
N ALA A 205 9.43 -9.18 11.59
CA ALA A 205 8.50 -10.17 12.11
C ALA A 205 8.04 -9.83 13.53
N SER A 206 8.97 -9.40 14.40
CA SER A 206 8.63 -8.93 15.74
C SER A 206 7.79 -7.65 15.69
N TYR A 207 8.05 -6.75 14.74
CA TYR A 207 7.26 -5.54 14.55
C TYR A 207 5.83 -5.88 14.10
N LEU A 208 5.69 -6.82 13.15
CA LEU A 208 4.41 -7.33 12.71
C LEU A 208 3.62 -7.98 13.86
N TRP A 209 4.32 -8.78 14.69
CA TRP A 209 3.75 -9.50 15.82
C TRP A 209 3.31 -8.57 16.95
N LEU A 210 4.20 -7.68 17.41
CA LEU A 210 3.99 -6.88 18.60
C LEU A 210 3.24 -5.57 18.33
N VAL A 211 3.56 -4.88 17.24
CA VAL A 211 3.12 -3.49 17.01
C VAL A 211 2.00 -3.42 15.99
N LEU A 212 2.14 -4.03 14.80
CA LEU A 212 1.10 -3.95 13.76
C LEU A 212 -0.12 -4.82 14.09
N GLN A 213 0.11 -5.99 14.68
CA GLN A 213 -0.91 -6.95 15.12
C GLN A 213 -1.98 -7.26 14.05
N THR A 214 -1.56 -7.38 12.79
CA THR A 214 -2.42 -7.67 11.63
C THR A 214 -2.42 -9.16 11.29
N ARG A 215 -3.42 -9.90 11.78
CA ARG A 215 -3.55 -11.37 11.61
C ARG A 215 -3.48 -11.82 10.15
N GLN A 216 -4.24 -11.18 9.26
CA GLN A 216 -4.23 -11.50 7.83
C GLN A 216 -2.84 -11.34 7.22
N THR A 217 -2.11 -10.28 7.59
CA THR A 217 -0.75 -10.04 7.12
C THR A 217 0.22 -11.11 7.62
N MET A 218 0.08 -11.60 8.86
CA MET A 218 0.90 -12.70 9.38
C MET A 218 0.70 -13.97 8.55
N ILE A 219 -0.55 -14.35 8.27
CA ILE A 219 -0.86 -15.50 7.43
C ILE A 219 -0.26 -15.31 6.02
N ILE A 220 -0.43 -14.12 5.45
CA ILE A 220 0.15 -13.77 4.14
C ILE A 220 1.68 -13.90 4.16
N TRP A 221 2.36 -13.50 5.23
CA TRP A 221 3.82 -13.68 5.35
C TRP A 221 4.23 -15.14 5.44
N CYS A 222 3.48 -15.97 6.18
CA CYS A 222 3.73 -17.42 6.23
C CYS A 222 3.56 -18.06 4.85
N LEU A 223 2.46 -17.76 4.14
CA LEU A 223 2.21 -18.24 2.79
C LEU A 223 3.26 -17.73 1.79
N ALA A 224 3.69 -16.48 1.92
CA ALA A 224 4.78 -15.91 1.13
C ALA A 224 6.11 -16.64 1.37
N GLY A 225 6.44 -16.92 2.63
CA GLY A 225 7.63 -17.69 3.00
C GLY A 225 7.62 -19.08 2.37
N LEU A 226 6.51 -19.81 2.50
CA LEU A 226 6.32 -21.12 1.85
C LEU A 226 6.47 -21.03 0.33
N TRP A 227 5.86 -20.02 -0.30
CA TRP A 227 5.96 -19.81 -1.74
C TRP A 227 7.37 -19.50 -2.22
N ILE A 228 8.09 -18.60 -1.53
CA ILE A 228 9.44 -18.14 -1.91
C ILE A 228 10.46 -19.28 -1.76
N PHE A 229 10.38 -20.04 -0.66
CA PHE A 229 11.31 -21.10 -0.30
C PHE A 229 10.83 -22.51 -0.69
N ARG A 230 9.78 -22.65 -1.51
CA ARG A 230 9.24 -23.96 -1.95
C ARG A 230 10.28 -24.90 -2.56
N ASP A 231 11.29 -24.34 -3.24
CA ASP A 231 12.37 -25.12 -3.88
C ASP A 231 13.54 -25.39 -2.91
N ARG A 232 13.50 -24.84 -1.68
CA ARG A 232 14.54 -24.93 -0.65
C ARG A 232 13.93 -25.18 0.73
N ILE A 233 13.10 -26.23 0.83
CA ILE A 233 12.44 -26.62 2.09
C ILE A 233 13.45 -26.80 3.22
N ASP A 234 14.65 -27.33 2.94
CA ASP A 234 15.71 -27.46 3.94
C ASP A 234 16.10 -26.13 4.61
N SER A 235 16.12 -25.04 3.84
CA SER A 235 16.41 -23.71 4.38
C SER A 235 15.26 -23.19 5.23
N LEU A 236 14.03 -23.48 4.82
CA LEU A 236 12.82 -23.15 5.58
C LEU A 236 12.78 -23.93 6.90
N LEU A 237 13.13 -25.21 6.90
CA LEU A 237 13.22 -26.03 8.10
C LEU A 237 14.31 -25.53 9.05
N LYS A 238 15.50 -25.16 8.55
CA LYS A 238 16.57 -24.59 9.38
C LYS A 238 16.18 -23.25 10.01
N LEU A 239 15.56 -22.36 9.24
CA LEU A 239 15.08 -21.07 9.75
C LEU A 239 13.90 -21.26 10.72
N GLY A 240 13.00 -22.20 10.42
CA GLY A 240 11.89 -22.57 11.30
C GLY A 240 12.37 -23.15 12.62
N LEU A 241 13.36 -24.04 12.59
CA LEU A 241 13.98 -24.60 13.79
C LEU A 241 14.69 -23.51 14.61
N LEU A 242 15.43 -22.60 13.96
CA LEU A 242 16.05 -21.46 14.64
C LEU A 242 14.99 -20.58 15.32
N ALA A 243 13.93 -20.23 14.60
CA ALA A 243 12.83 -19.43 15.14
C ALA A 243 12.12 -20.15 16.30
N ALA A 244 11.87 -21.46 16.18
CA ALA A 244 11.28 -22.27 17.23
C ALA A 244 12.17 -22.31 18.48
N THR A 245 13.49 -22.51 18.32
CA THR A 245 14.43 -22.47 19.44
C THR A 245 14.43 -21.12 20.12
N ILE A 246 14.42 -20.02 19.36
CA ILE A 246 14.35 -18.65 19.92
C ILE A 246 13.03 -18.46 20.68
N LEU A 247 11.90 -18.90 20.14
CA LEU A 247 10.60 -18.81 20.80
C LEU A 247 10.54 -19.64 22.08
N VAL A 248 11.06 -20.87 22.07
CA VAL A 248 11.11 -21.74 23.24
C VAL A 248 11.99 -21.12 24.34
N VAL A 249 13.19 -20.66 23.99
CA VAL A 249 14.08 -19.97 24.94
C VAL A 249 13.40 -18.71 25.48
N SER A 250 12.76 -17.92 24.62
CA SER A 250 12.03 -16.72 25.02
C SER A 250 10.84 -17.03 25.92
N PHE A 251 10.13 -18.14 25.70
CA PHE A 251 9.02 -18.60 26.55
C PHE A 251 9.52 -18.93 27.96
N PHE A 252 10.63 -19.65 28.08
CA PHE A 252 11.21 -19.96 29.39
C PHE A 252 11.76 -18.72 30.11
N MET A 253 12.27 -17.73 29.36
CA MET A 253 12.74 -16.47 29.96
C MET A 253 11.61 -15.53 30.38
N PHE A 254 10.51 -15.50 29.63
CA PHE A 254 9.41 -14.54 29.82
C PHE A 254 8.03 -15.21 29.71
N PRO A 255 7.69 -16.18 30.59
CA PRO A 255 6.46 -16.96 30.45
C PRO A 255 5.19 -16.08 30.55
N GLU A 256 5.19 -15.08 31.43
CA GLU A 256 4.08 -14.14 31.61
C GLU A 256 3.70 -13.41 30.33
N PHE A 257 4.69 -13.04 29.50
CA PHE A 257 4.44 -12.41 28.21
C PHE A 257 3.61 -13.32 27.29
N TYR A 258 3.94 -14.61 27.22
CA TYR A 258 3.23 -15.56 26.36
C TYR A 258 1.83 -15.88 26.86
N TYR A 259 1.64 -15.98 28.18
CA TYR A 259 0.29 -16.12 28.76
C TYR A 259 -0.60 -14.93 28.40
N ALA A 260 -0.10 -13.70 28.55
CA ALA A 260 -0.84 -12.51 28.15
C ALA A 260 -1.16 -12.47 26.63
N GLN A 261 -0.24 -12.95 25.77
CA GLN A 261 -0.53 -13.08 24.33
C GLN A 261 -1.56 -14.17 24.03
N PHE A 262 -1.55 -15.27 24.79
CA PHE A 262 -2.51 -16.35 24.63
C PHE A 262 -3.92 -15.93 25.02
N ASP A 263 -4.09 -15.21 26.13
CA ASP A 263 -5.39 -14.68 26.56
C ASP A 263 -5.94 -13.68 25.53
N LYS A 264 -5.07 -12.80 25.00
CA LYS A 264 -5.42 -11.92 23.87
C LYS A 264 -5.86 -12.74 22.67
N PHE A 265 -5.15 -13.81 22.32
CA PHE A 265 -5.52 -14.67 21.20
C PHE A 265 -6.89 -15.32 21.39
N GLN A 266 -7.22 -15.80 22.59
CA GLN A 266 -8.54 -16.37 22.90
C GLN A 266 -9.66 -15.35 22.72
N ALA A 267 -9.55 -14.16 23.33
CA ALA A 267 -10.55 -13.10 23.18
C ALA A 267 -10.77 -12.71 21.69
N LEU A 268 -9.68 -12.70 20.93
CA LEU A 268 -9.66 -12.41 19.50
C LEU A 268 -10.25 -13.54 18.64
N LEU A 269 -10.19 -14.79 19.09
CA LEU A 269 -10.81 -15.96 18.45
C LEU A 269 -12.32 -15.95 18.73
N ASP A 270 -12.71 -15.70 19.97
CA ASP A 270 -14.11 -15.63 20.39
C ASP A 270 -14.87 -14.53 19.62
N GLU A 271 -14.28 -13.34 19.48
CA GLU A 271 -14.83 -12.26 18.64
C GLU A 271 -15.08 -12.72 17.19
N ALA A 272 -14.17 -13.54 16.63
CA ALA A 272 -14.24 -13.97 15.25
C ALA A 272 -15.24 -15.12 15.01
N THR A 273 -15.51 -15.95 16.03
CA THR A 273 -16.39 -17.12 15.92
C THR A 273 -17.79 -16.86 16.44
N THR A 274 -17.96 -15.93 17.39
CA THR A 274 -19.23 -15.66 18.07
C THR A 274 -19.75 -14.23 17.89
N GLY A 275 -18.93 -13.33 17.35
CA GLY A 275 -19.32 -11.94 17.13
C GLY A 275 -20.40 -11.79 16.04
N PRO A 276 -21.19 -10.69 16.08
CA PRO A 276 -22.13 -10.40 15.01
C PRO A 276 -21.35 -10.25 13.70
N GLY A 277 -21.79 -10.92 12.64
CA GLY A 277 -21.12 -10.89 11.32
C GLY A 277 -21.15 -9.50 10.68
N VAL A 278 -20.36 -8.55 11.19
CA VAL A 278 -20.37 -7.13 10.75
C VAL A 278 -20.10 -7.02 9.25
N ARG A 279 -19.19 -7.85 8.74
CA ARG A 279 -18.88 -7.90 7.30
C ARG A 279 -20.06 -8.41 6.49
N ASP A 280 -20.75 -9.44 6.96
CA ASP A 280 -21.89 -10.04 6.27
C ASP A 280 -23.07 -9.05 6.24
N ASN A 281 -23.34 -8.41 7.38
CA ASN A 281 -24.34 -7.34 7.49
C ASN A 281 -24.01 -6.15 6.57
N THR A 282 -22.75 -5.69 6.57
CA THR A 282 -22.31 -4.60 5.68
C THR A 282 -22.48 -4.99 4.21
N THR A 283 -22.13 -6.22 3.85
CA THR A 283 -22.29 -6.73 2.48
C THR A 283 -23.75 -6.82 2.07
N ALA A 284 -24.63 -7.30 2.96
CA ALA A 284 -26.07 -7.37 2.71
C ALA A 284 -26.67 -5.97 2.49
N ILE A 285 -26.30 -4.99 3.33
CA ILE A 285 -26.72 -3.59 3.18
C ILE A 285 -26.27 -3.03 1.83
N ILE A 286 -25.01 -3.28 1.43
CA ILE A 286 -24.48 -2.83 0.15
C ILE A 286 -25.27 -3.40 -1.03
N ILE A 287 -25.53 -4.72 -1.01
CA ILE A 287 -26.25 -5.38 -2.10
C ILE A 287 -27.67 -4.83 -2.23
N GLY A 288 -28.37 -4.67 -1.11
CA GLY A 288 -29.72 -4.08 -1.09
C GLY A 288 -29.72 -2.64 -1.60
N ALA A 289 -28.89 -1.78 -1.01
CA ALA A 289 -28.84 -0.36 -1.35
C ALA A 289 -28.53 -0.14 -2.84
N VAL A 290 -27.53 -0.83 -3.40
CA VAL A 290 -27.18 -0.69 -4.83
C VAL A 290 -28.30 -1.24 -5.72
N ALA A 291 -28.98 -2.32 -5.33
CA ALA A 291 -30.13 -2.83 -6.08
C ALA A 291 -31.30 -1.84 -6.09
N ASP A 292 -31.59 -1.21 -4.95
CA ASP A 292 -32.63 -0.19 -4.83
C ASP A 292 -32.31 1.05 -5.68
N ASN A 293 -31.03 1.33 -5.93
CA ASN A 293 -30.56 2.38 -6.84
C ASN A 293 -30.32 1.89 -8.28
N MET A 294 -31.11 0.91 -8.75
CA MET A 294 -31.04 0.38 -10.12
C MET A 294 -29.63 -0.05 -10.55
N TYR A 295 -28.85 -0.60 -9.61
CA TYR A 295 -27.46 -1.02 -9.83
C TYR A 295 -26.48 0.12 -10.14
N ILE A 296 -26.88 1.37 -9.97
CA ILE A 296 -26.01 2.55 -10.08
C ILE A 296 -25.23 2.72 -8.77
N GLY A 297 -23.96 3.11 -8.90
CA GLY A 297 -23.10 3.35 -7.74
C GLY A 297 -23.59 4.49 -6.85
N MET A 298 -23.36 4.35 -5.55
CA MET A 298 -23.77 5.30 -4.52
C MET A 298 -22.70 6.37 -4.23
N GLY A 299 -21.44 6.11 -4.56
CA GLY A 299 -20.30 6.92 -4.11
C GLY A 299 -19.88 6.66 -2.67
N SER A 300 -18.98 7.50 -2.13
CA SER A 300 -18.48 7.38 -0.74
C SER A 300 -18.84 8.60 0.10
N LEU A 301 -19.45 8.35 1.26
CA LEU A 301 -19.83 9.38 2.22
C LEU A 301 -18.69 9.71 3.17
N SER A 302 -18.44 11.00 3.34
CA SER A 302 -17.44 11.53 4.25
C SER A 302 -17.95 11.54 5.67
N LEU A 303 -17.14 11.08 6.61
CA LEU A 303 -17.43 11.22 8.05
C LEU A 303 -17.58 12.69 8.48
N GLN A 304 -16.97 13.62 7.74
CA GLN A 304 -17.07 15.06 8.01
C GLN A 304 -18.41 15.67 7.57
N TRP A 305 -19.21 14.93 6.79
CA TRP A 305 -20.50 15.39 6.29
C TRP A 305 -21.61 14.55 6.92
N LYS A 306 -22.37 15.19 7.83
CA LYS A 306 -23.51 14.58 8.56
C LYS A 306 -23.21 13.22 9.23
N GLY A 307 -21.96 12.95 9.62
CA GLY A 307 -21.56 11.69 10.26
C GLY A 307 -21.35 10.51 9.29
N GLY A 308 -21.34 10.75 7.98
CA GLY A 308 -21.05 9.74 6.95
C GLY A 308 -21.99 8.53 6.99
N PHE A 309 -21.47 7.35 6.64
CA PHE A 309 -22.25 6.11 6.64
C PHE A 309 -22.76 5.68 8.02
N GLY A 310 -22.11 6.14 9.10
CA GLY A 310 -22.52 5.83 10.47
C GLY A 310 -23.92 6.32 10.79
N ALA A 311 -24.29 7.49 10.26
CA ALA A 311 -25.61 8.08 10.43
C ALA A 311 -26.69 7.42 9.54
N LEU A 312 -26.29 6.86 8.39
CA LEU A 312 -27.22 6.30 7.40
C LEU A 312 -27.54 4.83 7.68
N TYR A 313 -26.53 4.02 8.02
CA TYR A 313 -26.69 2.57 8.14
C TYR A 313 -26.46 2.08 9.56
N ASN A 314 -25.21 2.14 10.02
CA ASN A 314 -24.83 1.80 11.38
C ASN A 314 -23.38 2.28 11.63
N PRO A 315 -22.98 2.49 12.90
CA PRO A 315 -21.63 2.95 13.27
C PRO A 315 -20.47 2.02 12.86
N HIS A 316 -20.76 0.81 12.38
CA HIS A 316 -19.77 -0.18 11.98
C HIS A 316 -19.72 -0.41 10.45
N PHE A 317 -20.41 0.44 9.68
CA PHE A 317 -20.44 0.33 8.23
C PHE A 317 -19.21 1.00 7.62
N TYR A 318 -18.27 0.19 7.12
CA TYR A 318 -17.04 0.66 6.47
C TYR A 318 -16.82 -0.02 5.12
N LEU A 319 -16.79 0.78 4.06
CA LEU A 319 -16.53 0.29 2.69
C LEU A 319 -15.11 -0.28 2.50
N SER A 320 -14.19 -0.01 3.43
CA SER A 320 -12.84 -0.60 3.43
C SER A 320 -12.81 -2.07 3.83
N ASP A 321 -13.81 -2.52 4.60
CA ASP A 321 -13.76 -3.79 5.33
C ASP A 321 -14.37 -4.96 4.55
N VAL A 322 -15.00 -4.66 3.41
CA VAL A 322 -15.78 -5.58 2.54
C VAL A 322 -15.19 -5.72 1.12
N GLY A 323 -13.94 -5.29 0.91
CA GLY A 323 -13.22 -5.54 -0.33
C GLY A 323 -13.93 -5.02 -1.59
N ILE A 324 -14.12 -5.92 -2.56
CA ILE A 324 -14.77 -5.63 -3.85
C ILE A 324 -16.24 -5.20 -3.69
N PHE A 325 -16.94 -5.61 -2.63
CA PHE A 325 -18.29 -5.12 -2.37
C PHE A 325 -18.28 -3.62 -2.00
N GLY A 326 -17.20 -3.14 -1.37
CA GLY A 326 -17.01 -1.71 -1.16
C GLY A 326 -16.78 -0.93 -2.45
N VAL A 327 -16.20 -1.57 -3.48
CA VAL A 327 -16.08 -1.01 -4.83
C VAL A 327 -17.44 -1.04 -5.54
N TYR A 328 -18.20 -2.13 -5.36
CA TYR A 328 -19.56 -2.29 -5.84
C TYR A 328 -20.52 -1.24 -5.29
N TYR A 329 -20.41 -0.91 -4.00
CA TYR A 329 -21.18 0.18 -3.43
C TYR A 329 -20.91 1.50 -4.14
N ARG A 330 -19.64 1.81 -4.41
CA ARG A 330 -19.24 3.09 -5.02
C ARG A 330 -19.67 3.22 -6.48
N TYR A 331 -19.52 2.15 -7.25
CA TYR A 331 -19.60 2.22 -8.72
C TYR A 331 -20.68 1.33 -9.35
N GLY A 332 -21.40 0.54 -8.54
CA GLY A 332 -22.48 -0.33 -9.00
C GLY A 332 -22.04 -1.28 -10.10
N PHE A 333 -22.83 -1.32 -11.18
CA PHE A 333 -22.61 -2.19 -12.34
C PHE A 333 -21.26 -1.99 -13.05
N LEU A 334 -20.56 -0.87 -12.83
CA LEU A 334 -19.23 -0.62 -13.42
C LEU A 334 -18.10 -1.40 -12.73
N THR A 335 -18.37 -1.95 -11.55
CA THR A 335 -17.34 -2.63 -10.72
C THR A 335 -16.59 -3.75 -11.45
N PRO A 336 -17.22 -4.68 -12.20
CA PRO A 336 -16.50 -5.69 -12.96
C PRO A 336 -15.52 -5.11 -13.98
N LEU A 337 -15.91 -4.01 -14.67
CA LEU A 337 -15.05 -3.32 -15.61
C LEU A 337 -13.88 -2.63 -14.91
N ILE A 338 -14.14 -1.96 -13.79
CA ILE A 338 -13.10 -1.30 -12.97
C ILE A 338 -12.10 -2.34 -12.44
N ALA A 339 -12.58 -3.46 -11.91
CA ALA A 339 -11.74 -4.56 -11.45
C ALA A 339 -10.90 -5.13 -12.58
N LEU A 340 -11.49 -5.33 -13.77
CA LEU A 340 -10.76 -5.80 -14.95
C LEU A 340 -9.66 -4.81 -15.34
N ILE A 341 -9.96 -3.52 -15.46
CA ILE A 341 -8.98 -2.48 -15.80
C ILE A 341 -7.85 -2.46 -14.77
N PHE A 342 -8.19 -2.54 -13.48
CA PHE A 342 -7.22 -2.57 -12.39
C PHE A 342 -6.28 -3.77 -12.48
N TYR A 343 -6.83 -4.99 -12.42
CA TYR A 343 -6.02 -6.21 -12.35
C TYR A 343 -5.28 -6.47 -13.66
N PHE A 344 -5.96 -6.38 -14.81
CA PHE A 344 -5.33 -6.59 -16.12
C PHE A 344 -4.30 -5.51 -16.43
N GLY A 345 -4.60 -4.24 -16.10
CA GLY A 345 -3.68 -3.13 -16.29
C GLY A 345 -2.38 -3.33 -15.52
N TYR A 346 -2.47 -3.69 -14.25
CA TYR A 346 -1.28 -3.93 -13.43
C TYR A 346 -0.51 -5.20 -13.86
N LEU A 347 -1.21 -6.29 -14.21
CA LEU A 347 -0.57 -7.49 -14.77
C LEU A 347 0.20 -7.17 -16.07
N ARG A 348 -0.37 -6.34 -16.96
CA ARG A 348 0.30 -5.89 -18.18
C ARG A 348 1.54 -5.07 -17.87
N ILE A 349 1.49 -4.20 -16.85
CA ILE A 349 2.65 -3.42 -16.40
C ILE A 349 3.76 -4.35 -15.89
N MET A 350 3.44 -5.31 -15.02
CA MET A 350 4.42 -6.26 -14.48
C MET A 350 5.04 -7.16 -15.55
N LYS A 351 4.25 -7.60 -16.54
CA LYS A 351 4.71 -8.50 -17.61
C LYS A 351 5.76 -7.84 -18.52
N ARG A 352 5.76 -6.50 -18.62
CA ARG A 352 6.75 -5.74 -19.43
C ARG A 352 8.17 -5.78 -18.85
N CYS A 353 8.34 -6.15 -17.59
CA CYS A 353 9.66 -6.29 -16.97
C CYS A 353 10.01 -7.79 -16.86
N PRO A 354 10.80 -8.34 -17.79
CA PRO A 354 11.11 -9.77 -17.81
C PRO A 354 11.96 -10.15 -16.58
N GLU A 355 13.04 -9.41 -16.33
CA GLU A 355 13.92 -9.61 -15.20
C GLU A 355 13.42 -8.87 -13.96
N LYS A 356 13.27 -9.59 -12.85
CA LYS A 356 12.79 -9.05 -11.58
C LYS A 356 13.76 -9.44 -10.48
N GLY A 357 14.47 -8.47 -9.93
CA GLY A 357 15.21 -8.67 -8.70
C GLY A 357 14.29 -8.82 -7.48
N PRO A 358 14.87 -8.93 -6.27
CA PRO A 358 14.13 -9.10 -5.03
C PRO A 358 13.00 -8.09 -4.80
N LEU A 359 13.24 -6.80 -5.04
CA LEU A 359 12.21 -5.76 -4.82
C LEU A 359 11.02 -5.89 -5.78
N LEU A 360 11.29 -6.05 -7.09
CA LEU A 360 10.22 -6.21 -8.09
C LEU A 360 9.43 -7.50 -7.87
N SER A 361 10.11 -8.58 -7.45
CA SER A 361 9.45 -9.82 -7.07
C SER A 361 8.56 -9.65 -5.83
N ALA A 362 8.99 -8.85 -4.84
CA ALA A 362 8.17 -8.51 -3.68
C ALA A 362 6.91 -7.71 -4.06
N PHE A 363 7.03 -6.70 -4.92
CA PHE A 363 5.87 -5.96 -5.45
C PHE A 363 4.89 -6.88 -6.18
N GLN A 364 5.40 -7.78 -7.01
CA GLN A 364 4.57 -8.76 -7.71
C GLN A 364 3.83 -9.67 -6.73
N LEU A 365 4.53 -10.18 -5.71
CA LEU A 365 3.93 -11.09 -4.74
C LEU A 365 2.83 -10.40 -3.91
N ILE A 366 3.04 -9.15 -3.51
CA ILE A 366 2.02 -8.35 -2.82
C ILE A 366 0.79 -8.17 -3.69
N PHE A 367 0.96 -7.84 -4.96
CA PHE A 367 -0.17 -7.69 -5.87
C PHE A 367 -0.96 -8.99 -6.01
N TRP A 368 -0.29 -10.16 -6.12
CA TRP A 368 -0.98 -11.45 -6.16
C TRP A 368 -1.79 -11.71 -4.89
N PHE A 369 -1.22 -11.47 -3.71
CA PHE A 369 -1.97 -11.62 -2.46
C PHE A 369 -3.13 -10.65 -2.35
N GLN A 370 -2.96 -9.40 -2.78
CA GLN A 370 -4.05 -8.42 -2.79
C GLN A 370 -5.17 -8.82 -3.75
N MET A 371 -4.83 -9.41 -4.90
CA MET A 371 -5.80 -9.95 -5.85
C MET A 371 -6.57 -11.14 -5.24
N LEU A 372 -5.87 -12.09 -4.60
CA LEU A 372 -6.53 -13.21 -3.91
C LEU A 372 -7.41 -12.74 -2.74
N ASN A 373 -7.01 -11.66 -2.08
CA ASN A 373 -7.72 -11.09 -0.93
C ASN A 373 -8.77 -10.02 -1.32
N MET A 374 -9.15 -9.93 -2.60
CA MET A 374 -10.00 -8.85 -3.11
C MET A 374 -11.38 -8.76 -2.44
N PHE A 375 -11.91 -9.87 -1.96
CA PHE A 375 -13.20 -9.91 -1.27
C PHE A 375 -13.12 -9.43 0.18
N LEU A 376 -11.96 -9.52 0.82
CA LEU A 376 -11.78 -9.20 2.23
C LEU A 376 -11.07 -7.85 2.44
N SER A 377 -10.42 -7.30 1.41
CA SER A 377 -9.67 -6.05 1.50
C SER A 377 -9.76 -5.24 0.21
N ASN A 378 -10.09 -3.96 0.34
CA ASN A 378 -10.27 -3.05 -0.79
C ASN A 378 -8.91 -2.46 -1.25
N SER A 379 -8.02 -3.34 -1.69
CA SER A 379 -6.70 -2.98 -2.21
C SER A 379 -6.75 -2.02 -3.41
N LEU A 380 -7.81 -2.11 -4.22
CA LEU A 380 -8.02 -1.27 -5.39
C LEU A 380 -8.04 0.21 -5.04
N MET A 381 -8.72 0.58 -3.95
CA MET A 381 -8.87 1.98 -3.52
C MET A 381 -7.79 2.41 -2.52
N TYR A 382 -7.29 1.48 -1.69
CA TYR A 382 -6.40 1.82 -0.58
C TYR A 382 -4.92 1.42 -0.77
N GLY A 383 -4.55 0.81 -1.91
CA GLY A 383 -3.17 0.36 -2.21
C GLY A 383 -2.34 1.31 -3.07
N GLY A 384 -2.82 2.53 -3.33
CA GLY A 384 -2.20 3.46 -4.30
C GLY A 384 -0.77 3.89 -3.95
N ASP A 385 -0.45 3.97 -2.66
CA ASP A 385 0.88 4.32 -2.13
C ASP A 385 1.96 3.33 -2.59
N ILE A 386 1.66 2.03 -2.55
CA ILE A 386 2.58 0.96 -2.96
C ILE A 386 2.45 0.65 -4.44
N LEU A 387 1.23 0.52 -4.96
CA LEU A 387 1.00 0.12 -6.35
C LEU A 387 1.43 1.22 -7.32
N GLY A 388 1.29 2.49 -6.95
CA GLY A 388 1.80 3.62 -7.73
C GLY A 388 3.33 3.58 -7.87
N ILE A 389 4.06 3.35 -6.76
CA ILE A 389 5.53 3.20 -6.82
C ILE A 389 5.92 1.92 -7.56
N GLY A 390 5.23 0.80 -7.30
CA GLY A 390 5.46 -0.47 -7.98
C GLY A 390 5.35 -0.34 -9.50
N ALA A 391 4.28 0.30 -9.98
CA ALA A 391 4.08 0.59 -11.40
C ALA A 391 5.21 1.47 -11.98
N ALA A 392 5.67 2.47 -11.23
CA ALA A 392 6.79 3.31 -11.64
C ALA A 392 8.09 2.51 -11.76
N CYS A 393 8.37 1.64 -10.79
CA CYS A 393 9.55 0.76 -10.79
C CYS A 393 9.52 -0.21 -11.98
N PHE A 394 8.41 -0.90 -12.22
CA PHE A 394 8.26 -1.82 -13.36
C PHE A 394 8.44 -1.10 -14.70
N LEU A 395 7.82 0.07 -14.86
CA LEU A 395 7.96 0.85 -16.08
C LEU A 395 9.40 1.35 -16.28
N TYR A 396 10.04 1.85 -15.23
CA TYR A 396 11.43 2.31 -15.28
C TYR A 396 12.38 1.18 -15.69
N TYR A 397 12.34 0.04 -15.00
CA TYR A 397 13.26 -1.07 -15.31
C TYR A 397 12.95 -1.74 -16.65
N SER A 398 11.69 -1.83 -17.07
CA SER A 398 11.37 -2.34 -18.42
C SER A 398 12.07 -1.53 -19.52
N ARG A 399 12.16 -0.20 -19.34
CA ARG A 399 12.86 0.70 -20.28
C ARG A 399 14.38 0.62 -20.13
N ALA A 400 14.89 0.54 -18.90
CA ALA A 400 16.32 0.40 -18.65
C ALA A 400 16.88 -0.88 -19.29
N TYR A 401 16.15 -2.00 -19.18
CA TYR A 401 16.52 -3.27 -19.82
C TYR A 401 16.42 -3.20 -21.34
N ALA A 402 15.36 -2.60 -21.90
CA ALA A 402 15.23 -2.44 -23.34
C ALA A 402 16.39 -1.59 -23.94
N ALA A 403 16.86 -0.57 -23.20
CA ALA A 403 18.00 0.24 -23.61
C ALA A 403 19.33 -0.53 -23.56
N GLN A 404 19.51 -1.43 -22.59
CA GLN A 404 20.69 -2.30 -22.50
C GLN A 404 20.69 -3.39 -23.59
N ALA A 405 19.53 -3.92 -23.94
CA ALA A 405 19.37 -4.96 -24.97
C ALA A 405 19.51 -4.44 -26.41
N SER A 406 19.61 -3.11 -26.63
CA SER A 406 19.85 -2.50 -27.94
C SER A 406 21.21 -1.75 -27.98
N PRO A 407 22.36 -2.44 -28.05
CA PRO A 407 23.67 -1.79 -28.12
C PRO A 407 23.96 -1.15 -29.49
N THR A 408 23.20 -1.49 -30.53
CA THR A 408 23.47 -1.09 -31.92
C THR A 408 22.69 0.15 -32.33
N ARG A 409 23.24 1.33 -31.98
CA ARG A 409 23.33 2.44 -32.95
C ARG A 409 24.45 3.43 -32.59
N GLU A 410 25.66 2.92 -32.45
CA GLU A 410 26.81 3.67 -32.97
C GLU A 410 26.66 3.74 -34.50
N ILE A 411 25.94 4.74 -35.00
CA ILE A 411 26.19 5.23 -36.36
C ILE A 411 27.08 6.44 -36.19
N ARG A 412 28.35 6.22 -36.55
CA ARG A 412 29.33 7.26 -36.88
C ARG A 412 28.66 8.40 -37.65
N GLY A 413 29.09 9.61 -37.34
CA GLY A 413 28.43 10.86 -37.67
C GLY A 413 27.84 10.99 -39.07
N THR A 414 26.71 11.68 -39.13
CA THR A 414 26.49 12.82 -40.03
C THR A 414 25.25 13.57 -39.58
N ARG A 415 25.32 14.89 -39.71
CA ARG A 415 24.29 15.88 -39.37
C ARG A 415 23.00 15.66 -40.18
N HIS A 416 21.90 16.06 -39.55
CA HIS A 416 20.60 16.51 -40.09
C HIS A 416 19.87 15.62 -41.11
N ASP A 417 18.74 15.03 -40.69
CA ASP A 417 17.42 15.49 -41.16
C ASP A 417 16.28 15.01 -40.24
N PRO A 418 15.26 15.84 -39.96
CA PRO A 418 14.00 15.40 -39.38
C PRO A 418 13.16 14.77 -40.52
N ILE A 419 12.23 13.86 -40.21
CA ILE A 419 11.38 13.15 -41.19
C ILE A 419 12.05 11.88 -41.74
N GLN A 420 12.16 10.83 -40.93
CA GLN A 420 11.93 9.43 -41.36
C GLN A 420 12.16 8.47 -40.17
N TYR A 421 11.23 8.45 -39.23
CA TYR A 421 10.96 7.27 -38.40
C TYR A 421 9.45 7.20 -38.10
N ARG A 422 8.66 7.23 -39.18
CA ARG A 422 7.30 6.67 -39.21
C ARG A 422 7.45 5.15 -39.38
N ASN A 423 6.74 4.36 -38.58
CA ASN A 423 6.56 2.90 -38.68
C ASN A 423 7.27 1.99 -37.67
N HIS A 424 7.67 2.48 -36.49
CA HIS A 424 7.78 1.65 -35.29
C HIS A 424 6.95 2.24 -34.15
N GLN A 425 5.65 2.33 -34.40
CA GLN A 425 4.63 2.44 -33.37
C GLN A 425 3.54 1.47 -33.76
N LEU A 426 3.28 0.47 -32.91
CA LEU A 426 1.96 0.08 -32.42
C LEU A 426 2.15 -1.02 -31.35
N GLU A 427 2.09 -0.56 -30.09
CA GLU A 427 1.93 -1.33 -28.84
C GLU A 427 0.49 -1.82 -28.62
#